data_AF-A0A7Y0CL27-F1
#
_entry.id   AF-A0A7Y0CL27-F1
#
_cell.length_a   1.000
_cell.length_b   1.000
_cell.length_c   1.000
_cell.angle_alpha   90.00
_cell.angle_beta   90.00
_cell.angle_gamma   90.00
#
_symmetry.space_group_name_H-M   'P 1'
#
loop_
_entity.id
_entity.type
_entity.pdbx_description
1 polymer ?
#
loop_
_entity_poly.entity_id
_entity_poly.type
_entity_poly.pdbx_seq_one_letter_code
_entity_poly.pdbx_strand_id
1 'polypeptide(L)'
;MMIPAHIEKALAEVELYFNDVSVALVSGEPLALATASAALRQAAIDFSEFLQRQTPMDLKSQSFKSRLKRLADGMAAQRESLIRRTVLVERGLNAIVPATLAPTYAQVAGPYGSLGKQTGAFKFLAA
;
A
#
# COMPACT_ATOMS: atom_id res chain seq x y z
N MET A 1 16.17 36.31 0.22
CA MET A 1 14.78 36.67 0.57
C MET A 1 14.29 35.70 1.62
N MET A 2 13.82 36.20 2.76
CA MET A 2 13.16 35.38 3.79
C MET A 2 11.83 34.86 3.24
N ILE A 3 11.48 33.62 3.62
CA ILE A 3 10.17 33.04 3.34
C ILE A 3 9.14 33.80 4.21
N PRO A 4 7.97 34.16 3.68
CA PRO A 4 6.89 34.72 4.49
C PRO A 4 6.46 33.77 5.63
N ALA A 5 6.18 34.31 6.81
CA ALA A 5 5.94 33.52 8.02
C ALA A 5 4.77 32.52 7.90
N HIS A 6 3.73 32.84 7.11
CA HIS A 6 2.60 31.96 6.86
C HIS A 6 2.98 30.74 6.00
N ILE A 7 3.85 30.93 4.99
CA ILE A 7 4.36 29.84 4.15
C ILE A 7 5.31 28.95 4.94
N GLU A 8 6.16 29.56 5.77
CA GLU A 8 7.06 28.85 6.65
C GLU A 8 6.31 27.92 7.61
N LYS A 9 5.24 28.42 8.24
CA LYS A 9 4.39 27.64 9.14
C LYS A 9 3.71 26.47 8.43
N ALA A 10 3.10 26.73 7.27
CA ALA A 10 2.41 25.70 6.50
C ALA A 10 3.39 24.61 6.01
N LEU A 11 4.60 25.00 5.61
CA LEU A 11 5.65 24.05 5.20
C LEU A 11 6.16 23.22 6.39
N ALA A 12 6.38 23.84 7.55
CA ALA A 12 6.79 23.12 8.75
C ALA A 12 5.74 22.09 9.21
N GLU A 13 4.45 22.39 9.04
CA GLU A 13 3.37 21.46 9.35
C GLU A 13 3.36 20.24 8.41
N VAL A 14 3.56 20.44 7.10
CA VAL A 14 3.72 19.31 6.16
C VAL A 14 4.95 18.48 6.48
N GLU A 15 6.06 19.12 6.86
CA GLU A 15 7.28 18.42 7.29
C GLU A 15 7.07 17.58 8.56
N LEU A 16 6.25 18.06 9.50
CA LEU A 16 5.87 17.31 10.69
C LEU A 16 5.12 16.01 10.32
N TYR A 17 4.04 16.12 9.53
CA TYR A 17 3.28 14.94 9.11
C TYR A 17 4.12 13.98 8.26
N PHE A 18 5.05 14.50 7.46
CA PHE A 18 6.00 13.68 6.72
C PHE A 18 6.91 12.87 7.66
N ASN A 19 7.38 13.49 8.74
CA ASN A 19 8.18 12.80 9.76
C ASN A 19 7.35 11.76 10.52
N ASP A 20 6.09 12.05 10.86
CA ASP A 20 5.20 11.11 11.54
C ASP A 20 4.95 9.85 10.71
N VAL A 21 4.77 9.99 9.39
CA VAL A 21 4.68 8.84 8.47
C VAL A 21 5.98 8.03 8.50
N SER A 22 7.14 8.68 8.54
CA SER A 22 8.44 8.00 8.60
C SER A 22 8.60 7.21 9.91
N VAL A 23 8.19 7.80 11.04
CA VAL A 23 8.18 7.12 12.34
C VAL A 23 7.20 5.93 12.34
N ALA A 24 6.00 6.12 11.81
CA ALA A 24 5.00 5.05 11.71
C ALA A 24 5.48 3.90 10.81
N LEU A 25 6.17 4.20 9.70
CA LEU A 25 6.79 3.20 8.83
C LEU A 25 7.81 2.34 9.56
N VAL A 26 8.67 2.95 10.39
CA VAL A 26 9.69 2.25 11.18
C VAL A 26 9.07 1.46 12.33
N SER A 27 8.05 2.01 12.99
CA SER A 27 7.37 1.36 14.12
C SER A 27 6.70 0.03 13.75
N GLY A 28 6.34 -0.14 12.47
CA GLY A 28 5.64 -1.34 12.03
C GLY A 28 4.15 -1.37 12.41
N GLU A 29 3.60 -0.33 13.04
CA GLU A 29 2.20 -0.30 13.42
C GLU A 29 1.28 0.06 12.22
N PRO A 30 0.41 -0.86 11.74
CA PRO A 30 -0.36 -0.64 10.52
C PRO A 30 -1.44 0.43 10.69
N LEU A 31 -2.07 0.52 11.87
CA LEU A 31 -3.09 1.53 12.15
C LEU A 31 -2.48 2.93 12.22
N ALA A 32 -1.36 3.06 12.93
CA ALA A 32 -0.62 4.33 13.03
C ALA A 32 -0.16 4.83 11.65
N LEU A 33 0.31 3.91 10.79
CA LEU A 33 0.71 4.24 9.42
C LEU A 33 -0.47 4.74 8.57
N ALA A 34 -1.64 4.09 8.67
CA ALA A 34 -2.84 4.52 7.95
C ALA A 34 -3.29 5.92 8.39
N THR A 35 -3.34 6.18 9.70
CA THR A 35 -3.69 7.49 10.27
C THR A 35 -2.70 8.58 9.85
N ALA A 36 -1.40 8.33 9.99
CA ALA A 36 -0.36 9.28 9.61
C ALA A 36 -0.38 9.59 8.10
N SER A 37 -0.61 8.58 7.27
CA SER A 37 -0.70 8.75 5.81
C SER A 37 -1.94 9.56 5.40
N ALA A 38 -3.07 9.37 6.09
CA ALA A 38 -4.28 10.16 5.87
C ALA A 38 -4.06 11.63 6.27
N ALA A 39 -3.41 11.88 7.42
CA ALA A 39 -3.06 13.22 7.87
C ALA A 39 -2.11 13.92 6.89
N LEU A 40 -1.05 13.24 6.43
CA LEU A 40 -0.12 13.79 5.43
C LEU A 40 -0.84 14.12 4.11
N ARG A 41 -1.78 13.29 3.65
CA ARG A 41 -2.57 13.56 2.45
C ARG A 41 -3.40 14.84 2.62
N GLN A 42 -4.09 14.98 3.75
CA GLN A 42 -4.90 16.16 4.02
C GLN A 42 -4.04 17.42 4.07
N ALA A 43 -2.93 17.39 4.81
CA ALA A 43 -1.99 18.49 4.89
C ALA A 43 -1.41 18.87 3.52
N ALA A 44 -1.13 17.90 2.65
CA ALA A 44 -0.67 18.17 1.29
C ALA A 44 -1.74 18.86 0.41
N ILE A 45 -3.01 18.49 0.56
CA ILE A 45 -4.14 19.14 -0.12
C ILE A 45 -4.27 20.58 0.37
N ASP A 46 -4.36 20.77 1.69
CA ASP A 46 -4.50 22.09 2.31
C ASP A 46 -3.33 23.01 1.95
N PHE A 47 -2.11 22.46 1.93
CA PHE A 47 -0.92 23.18 1.49
C PHE A 47 -0.98 23.56 0.01
N SER A 48 -1.46 22.66 -0.86
CA SER A 48 -1.62 22.96 -2.29
C SER A 48 -2.63 24.07 -2.55
N GLU A 49 -3.76 24.06 -1.83
CA GLU A 49 -4.76 25.13 -1.90
C GLU A 49 -4.22 26.45 -1.36
N PHE A 50 -3.47 26.39 -0.27
CA PHE A 50 -2.82 27.55 0.33
C PHE A 50 -1.81 28.18 -0.64
N LEU A 51 -0.98 27.38 -1.31
CA LEU A 51 -0.01 27.86 -2.31
C LEU A 51 -0.68 28.52 -3.52
N GLN A 52 -1.83 28.02 -3.97
CA GLN A 52 -2.58 28.63 -5.08
C GLN A 52 -3.05 30.05 -4.78
N ARG A 53 -3.21 30.39 -3.49
CA ARG A 53 -3.63 31.72 -3.02
C ARG A 53 -2.46 32.68 -2.80
N GLN A 54 -1.21 32.22 -2.91
CA GLN A 54 -0.01 33.03 -2.68
C GLN A 54 0.49 33.73 -3.94
N THR A 55 1.23 34.82 -3.76
CA THR A 55 1.79 35.56 -4.89
C THR A 55 3.05 34.88 -5.46
N PRO A 56 3.33 35.01 -6.78
CA PRO A 56 4.53 34.42 -7.39
C PRO A 56 5.86 34.93 -6.84
N MET A 57 5.88 36.09 -6.15
CA MET A 57 7.07 36.61 -5.49
C MET A 57 7.42 35.80 -4.24
N ASP A 58 6.42 35.41 -3.45
CA ASP A 58 6.62 34.67 -2.22
C ASP A 58 7.18 33.25 -2.47
N LEU A 59 6.80 32.65 -3.61
CA LEU A 59 7.20 31.31 -4.03
C LEU A 59 8.61 31.25 -4.68
N LYS A 60 9.25 32.39 -4.94
CA LYS A 60 10.57 32.46 -5.59
C LYS A 60 11.73 32.27 -4.61
N SER A 61 11.48 32.16 -3.31
CA SER A 61 12.53 31.95 -2.31
C SER A 61 13.26 30.62 -2.54
N GLN A 62 14.59 30.67 -2.55
CA GLN A 62 15.43 29.49 -2.80
C GLN A 62 15.34 28.45 -1.68
N SER A 63 15.20 28.91 -0.43
CA SER A 63 15.02 28.06 0.75
C SER A 63 13.73 27.24 0.65
N PHE A 64 12.62 27.85 0.24
CA PHE A 64 11.34 27.17 0.03
C PHE A 64 11.46 26.04 -1.00
N LYS A 65 12.05 26.34 -2.17
CA LYS A 65 12.29 25.34 -3.22
C LYS A 65 13.15 24.17 -2.75
N SER A 66 14.21 24.46 -1.98
CA SER A 66 15.11 23.42 -1.47
C SER A 66 14.43 22.46 -0.50
N ARG A 67 13.57 22.98 0.39
CA ARG A 67 12.81 22.17 1.35
C ARG A 67 11.72 21.36 0.68
N LEU A 68 10.99 21.96 -0.26
CA LEU A 68 10.00 21.26 -1.05
C LEU A 68 10.63 20.11 -1.87
N LYS A 69 11.81 20.35 -2.45
CA LYS A 69 12.58 19.30 -3.13
C LYS A 69 12.95 18.17 -2.17
N ARG A 70 13.44 18.49 -0.96
CA ARG A 70 13.77 17.49 0.06
C ARG A 70 12.56 16.65 0.46
N LEU A 71 11.38 17.26 0.60
CA LEU A 71 10.13 16.54 0.84
C LEU A 71 9.78 15.60 -0.32
N ALA A 72 9.88 16.08 -1.57
CA ALA A 72 9.61 15.27 -2.75
C ALA A 72 10.56 14.06 -2.85
N ASP A 73 11.86 14.29 -2.64
CA ASP A 73 12.88 13.23 -2.63
C ASP A 73 12.60 12.23 -1.48
N GLY A 74 12.21 12.71 -0.30
CA GLY A 74 11.82 11.88 0.83
C GLY A 74 10.57 11.04 0.60
N MET A 75 9.57 11.58 -0.11
CA MET A 75 8.35 10.83 -0.47
C MET A 75 8.67 9.64 -1.39
N ALA A 76 9.67 9.75 -2.26
CA ALA A 76 10.12 8.62 -3.06
C ALA A 76 10.68 7.49 -2.19
N ALA A 77 11.49 7.82 -1.18
CA ALA A 77 12.04 6.85 -0.23
C ALA A 77 10.96 6.18 0.65
N GLN A 78 9.93 6.94 1.08
CA GLN A 78 8.78 6.38 1.79
C GLN A 78 8.01 5.39 0.91
N ARG A 79 7.76 5.73 -0.36
CA ARG A 79 7.12 4.83 -1.33
C ARG A 79 7.90 3.53 -1.52
N GLU A 80 9.21 3.61 -1.69
CA GLU A 80 10.06 2.42 -1.81
C GLU A 80 9.97 1.52 -0.57
N SER A 81 9.96 2.13 0.62
CA SER A 81 9.84 1.41 1.88
C SER A 81 8.47 0.72 2.04
N LEU A 82 7.39 1.37 1.60
CA LEU A 82 6.06 0.76 1.54
C LEU A 82 6.03 -0.44 0.59
N ILE A 83 6.60 -0.31 -0.62
CA ILE A 83 6.66 -1.42 -1.59
C ILE A 83 7.41 -2.63 -1.01
N ARG A 84 8.58 -2.40 -0.41
CA ARG A 84 9.34 -3.47 0.26
C ARG A 84 8.53 -4.15 1.35
N ARG A 85 7.75 -3.38 2.11
CA ARG A 85 6.90 -3.90 3.18
C ARG A 85 5.74 -4.73 2.63
N THR A 86 5.10 -4.31 1.54
CA THR A 86 4.05 -5.10 0.88
C THR A 86 4.58 -6.48 0.46
N VAL A 87 5.75 -6.53 -0.18
CA VAL A 87 6.36 -7.80 -0.59
C VAL A 87 6.67 -8.69 0.62
N LEU A 88 7.14 -8.13 1.73
CA LEU A 88 7.39 -8.89 2.95
C LEU A 88 6.09 -9.46 3.53
N VAL A 89 5.02 -8.66 3.57
CA VAL A 89 3.70 -9.09 4.02
C VAL A 89 3.15 -10.20 3.13
N GLU A 90 3.25 -10.08 1.80
CA GLU A 90 2.82 -11.11 0.85
C GLU A 90 3.60 -12.41 1.03
N ARG A 91 4.92 -12.35 1.22
CA ARG A 91 5.75 -13.53 1.49
C ARG A 91 5.39 -14.18 2.83
N GLY A 92 5.17 -13.38 3.87
CA GLY A 92 4.72 -13.88 5.18
C GLY A 92 3.34 -14.53 5.10
N LEU A 93 2.41 -13.91 4.36
CA LEU A 93 1.08 -14.47 4.12
C LEU A 93 1.17 -15.81 3.38
N ASN A 94 1.97 -15.90 2.32
CA ASN A 94 2.19 -17.16 1.59
C ASN A 94 2.87 -18.26 2.44
N ALA A 95 3.63 -17.89 3.47
CA ALA A 95 4.23 -18.86 4.39
C ALA A 95 3.22 -19.41 5.42
N ILE A 96 2.32 -18.55 5.92
CA ILE A 96 1.30 -18.91 6.92
C ILE A 96 0.10 -19.61 6.26
N VAL A 97 -0.34 -19.08 5.13
CA VAL A 97 -1.40 -19.63 4.28
C VAL A 97 -0.74 -19.95 2.94
N PRO A 98 -0.02 -21.08 2.83
CA PRO A 98 0.43 -21.53 1.52
C PRO A 98 -0.80 -21.62 0.66
N ALA A 99 -0.84 -20.82 -0.41
CA ALA A 99 -1.95 -20.80 -1.34
C ALA A 99 -2.33 -22.24 -1.64
N THR A 100 -3.53 -22.64 -1.23
CA THR A 100 -4.12 -23.94 -1.48
C THR A 100 -4.45 -24.03 -2.97
N LEU A 101 -3.45 -23.87 -3.84
CA LEU A 101 -3.55 -23.99 -5.29
C LEU A 101 -3.91 -25.44 -5.67
N ALA A 102 -3.73 -26.39 -4.75
CA ALA A 102 -4.29 -27.72 -4.85
C ALA A 102 -5.28 -27.94 -3.69
N PRO A 103 -6.54 -28.33 -3.95
CA PRO A 103 -7.43 -28.80 -2.90
C PRO A 103 -6.80 -30.02 -2.22
N THR A 104 -6.48 -29.91 -0.93
CA THR A 104 -5.88 -30.98 -0.12
C THR A 104 -6.69 -32.28 -0.12
N TYR A 105 -7.98 -32.21 -0.50
CA TYR A 105 -8.89 -33.36 -0.55
C TYR A 105 -9.46 -33.71 -1.94
N ALA A 106 -9.11 -32.99 -3.02
CA ALA A 106 -9.61 -33.33 -4.36
C ALA A 106 -8.46 -33.77 -5.29
N GLN A 107 -7.84 -34.89 -4.95
CA GLN A 107 -6.92 -35.64 -5.84
C GLN A 107 -7.12 -37.16 -5.72
N VAL A 108 -8.33 -37.63 -5.44
CA VAL A 108 -8.65 -39.06 -5.57
C VAL A 108 -9.96 -39.22 -6.31
N ALA A 109 -9.90 -39.11 -7.64
CA ALA A 109 -10.76 -39.91 -8.49
C ALA A 109 -10.32 -41.37 -8.31
N GLY A 110 -10.71 -41.97 -7.19
CA GLY A 110 -10.53 -43.40 -6.94
C GLY A 110 -11.34 -44.21 -7.96
N PRO A 111 -11.18 -45.55 -8.00
CA PRO A 111 -11.82 -46.43 -8.98
C PRO A 111 -13.36 -46.35 -9.00
N TYR A 112 -13.96 -45.72 -7.99
CA TYR A 112 -15.40 -45.54 -7.81
C TYR A 112 -15.90 -44.13 -8.17
N GLY A 113 -15.03 -43.23 -8.63
CA GLY A 113 -15.36 -41.83 -8.95
C GLY A 113 -15.36 -41.48 -10.44
N SER A 114 -15.24 -42.45 -11.36
CA SER A 114 -15.36 -42.17 -12.79
C SER A 114 -16.80 -42.31 -13.25
N LEU A 115 -17.33 -41.27 -13.88
CA LEU A 115 -18.58 -41.29 -14.63
C LEU A 115 -18.65 -42.51 -15.55
N GLY A 116 -19.56 -43.43 -15.22
CA GLY A 116 -20.16 -44.47 -16.06
C GLY A 116 -19.35 -45.01 -17.23
N LYS A 117 -18.56 -46.05 -17.00
CA LYS A 117 -18.44 -47.15 -17.98
C LYS A 117 -19.41 -48.24 -17.57
N GLN A 118 -20.61 -48.22 -18.18
CA GLN A 118 -21.60 -49.29 -18.06
C GLN A 118 -21.04 -50.55 -18.74
N THR A 119 -20.43 -51.44 -17.97
CA THR A 119 -20.00 -52.77 -18.43
C THR A 119 -20.66 -53.81 -17.55
N GLY A 120 -21.76 -54.39 -18.03
CA GLY A 120 -22.47 -55.46 -17.33
C GLY A 120 -23.72 -55.87 -18.09
N ALA A 121 -23.60 -56.91 -18.92
CA ALA A 121 -24.68 -57.50 -19.69
C ALA A 121 -25.66 -58.28 -18.79
N PHE A 122 -26.96 -58.08 -19.00
CA PHE A 122 -27.99 -59.02 -18.57
C PHE A 122 -28.54 -59.73 -19.80
N LYS A 123 -28.09 -60.97 -20.04
CA LYS A 123 -28.81 -61.92 -20.90
C LYS A 123 -29.94 -62.51 -20.07
N PHE A 124 -31.19 -62.19 -20.42
CA PHE A 124 -32.34 -62.95 -19.95
C PHE A 124 -32.35 -64.33 -20.63
N LEU A 125 -32.26 -65.40 -19.85
CA LEU A 125 -32.70 -66.73 -20.27
C LEU A 125 -34.21 -66.78 -19.99
N ALA A 126 -35.02 -66.75 -21.06
CA ALA A 126 -36.43 -67.10 -20.97
C ALA A 126 -36.53 -68.63 -20.83
N ALA A 127 -37.30 -69.07 -19.82
CA ALA A 127 -37.76 -70.44 -19.65
C ALA A 127 -39.08 -70.64 -20.40
#